data_AF-A0A970EZZ8-F1
#
_entry.id   AF-A0A970EZZ8-F1
#
_cell.length_a   1.000
_cell.length_b   1.000
_cell.length_c   1.000
_cell.angle_alpha   90.00
_cell.angle_beta   90.00
_cell.angle_gamma   90.00
#
_symmetry.space_group_name_H-M   'P 1'
#
loop_
_entity.id
_entity.type
_entity.pdbx_description
1 polymer ?
#
loop_
_entity_poly.entity_id
_entity_poly.type
_entity_poly.pdbx_seq_one_letter_code
_entity_poly.pdbx_strand_id
1 'polypeptide(L)'
;MIFRIFSLDNDIVLDENYVNVLEIHDKSFAVKIIKKLTSDEDIYNDEFFLLFEDDKEINLYKNSIVITDLFNINFNDRKILNKIYDLLEEEIKSDESFYIELNEINKLLSKLLKDKLNQAILDLELDEELKIKELLKTYNVHISRNNEDDILVD
;
A
#
# COMPACT_ATOMS: atom_id res chain seq x y z
N MET A 1 15.37 11.84 -7.92
CA MET A 1 14.31 12.87 -8.06
C MET A 1 14.80 14.18 -7.47
N ILE A 2 14.22 15.32 -7.86
CA ILE A 2 14.57 16.65 -7.31
C ILE A 2 13.33 17.23 -6.63
N PHE A 3 13.46 17.59 -5.36
CA PHE A 3 12.42 18.26 -4.59
C PHE A 3 12.82 19.72 -4.32
N ARG A 4 12.01 20.66 -4.80
CA ARG A 4 12.24 22.09 -4.67
C ARG A 4 11.19 22.68 -3.74
N ILE A 5 11.67 23.46 -2.78
CA ILE A 5 10.84 24.26 -1.88
C ILE A 5 11.08 25.73 -2.20
N PHE A 6 10.03 26.44 -2.59
CA PHE A 6 10.13 27.86 -2.89
C PHE A 6 10.60 28.63 -1.64
N SER A 7 11.54 29.57 -1.81
CA SER A 7 12.29 30.29 -0.76
C SER A 7 13.54 29.59 -0.22
N LEU A 8 13.86 28.37 -0.67
CA LEU A 8 15.19 27.78 -0.46
C LEU A 8 16.08 28.01 -1.68
N ASP A 9 17.36 28.29 -1.45
CA ASP A 9 18.32 28.55 -2.53
C ASP A 9 18.77 27.27 -3.26
N ASN A 10 18.76 26.15 -2.56
CA ASN A 10 19.22 24.87 -3.07
C ASN A 10 18.05 23.88 -3.19
N ASP A 11 18.09 23.11 -4.27
CA ASP A 11 17.21 21.98 -4.47
C ASP A 11 17.64 20.79 -3.60
N ILE A 12 16.67 19.98 -3.18
CA ILE A 12 16.90 18.75 -2.44
C ILE A 12 16.94 17.59 -3.43
N VAL A 13 18.08 16.91 -3.52
CA VAL A 13 18.24 15.73 -4.40
C VAL A 13 17.83 14.48 -3.63
N LEU A 14 16.73 13.86 -4.05
CA LEU A 14 16.24 12.60 -3.50
C LEU A 14 16.88 11.44 -4.25
N ASP A 15 17.65 10.63 -3.52
CA ASP A 15 18.33 9.43 -4.00
C ASP A 15 17.98 8.26 -3.07
N GLU A 16 17.78 7.07 -3.63
CA GLU A 16 17.36 5.89 -2.87
C GLU A 16 18.37 5.45 -1.81
N ASN A 17 19.65 5.81 -1.98
CA ASN A 17 20.73 5.41 -1.06
C ASN A 17 20.91 6.39 0.11
N TYR A 18 20.19 7.53 0.12
CA TYR A 18 20.42 8.59 1.09
C TYR A 18 19.12 9.11 1.71
N VAL A 19 19.12 9.24 3.04
CA VAL A 19 18.06 9.95 3.76
C VAL A 19 18.39 11.44 3.80
N ASN A 20 17.52 12.25 3.19
CA ASN A 20 17.62 13.69 3.24
C ASN A 20 17.05 14.24 4.56
N VAL A 21 17.77 15.16 5.20
CA VAL A 21 17.33 15.83 6.43
C VAL A 21 17.28 17.33 6.18
N LEU A 22 16.10 17.92 6.38
CA LEU A 22 15.88 19.36 6.28
C LEU A 22 15.65 19.94 7.69
N GLU A 23 16.60 20.75 8.17
CA GLU A 23 16.50 21.47 9.44
C GLU A 23 16.08 22.92 9.20
N ILE A 24 15.06 23.39 9.92
CA ILE A 24 14.49 24.72 9.74
C ILE A 24 14.44 25.44 11.09
N HIS A 25 15.27 26.48 11.22
CA HIS A 25 15.32 27.29 12.44
C HIS A 25 14.24 28.38 12.49
N ASP A 26 13.76 28.86 11.33
CA ASP A 26 12.64 29.80 11.29
C ASP A 26 11.33 29.05 11.59
N LYS A 27 10.80 29.26 12.79
CA LYS A 27 9.56 28.64 13.25
C LYS A 27 8.36 28.93 12.35
N SER A 28 8.25 30.16 11.83
CA SER A 28 7.13 30.55 10.98
C SER A 28 7.19 29.82 9.64
N PHE A 29 8.40 29.70 9.09
CA PHE A 29 8.64 28.95 7.85
C PHE A 29 8.41 27.44 8.04
N ALA A 30 8.88 26.87 9.15
CA ALA A 30 8.62 25.46 9.49
C ALA A 30 7.12 25.16 9.59
N VAL A 31 6.37 26.00 10.30
CA VAL A 31 4.89 25.87 10.40
C VAL A 31 4.23 25.98 9.03
N LYS A 32 4.71 26.89 8.15
CA LYS A 32 4.19 27.03 6.79
C LYS A 32 4.41 25.75 5.97
N ILE A 33 5.61 25.17 6.01
CA ILE A 33 5.93 23.91 5.31
C ILE A 33 5.03 22.78 5.81
N ILE A 34 4.93 22.59 7.13
CA ILE A 34 4.12 21.52 7.71
C ILE A 34 2.66 21.67 7.28
N LYS A 35 2.08 22.87 7.42
CA LYS A 35 0.69 23.13 7.00
C LYS A 35 0.47 22.82 5.52
N LYS A 36 1.39 23.22 4.65
CA LYS A 36 1.24 22.95 3.21
C LYS A 36 1.34 21.46 2.89
N LEU A 37 2.23 20.72 3.55
CA LEU A 37 2.35 19.27 3.34
C LEU A 37 1.13 18.49 3.88
N THR A 38 0.46 18.99 4.91
CA THR A 38 -0.64 18.27 5.57
C THR A 38 -2.06 18.75 5.22
N SER A 39 -2.20 19.91 4.56
CA SER A 39 -3.51 20.45 4.17
C SER A 39 -4.02 19.82 2.86
N ASP A 40 -5.26 19.34 2.87
CA ASP A 40 -5.93 18.84 1.66
C ASP A 40 -6.47 19.97 0.73
N GLU A 41 -6.45 21.22 1.20
CA GLU A 41 -7.17 22.34 0.57
C GLU A 41 -6.42 23.00 -0.62
N ASP A 42 -5.12 22.77 -0.80
CA ASP A 42 -4.27 23.51 -1.77
C ASP A 42 -3.57 22.62 -2.83
N ILE A 43 -4.07 21.41 -3.07
CA ILE A 43 -3.39 20.37 -3.89
C ILE A 43 -3.20 20.77 -5.38
N TYR A 44 -4.01 21.71 -5.89
CA TYR A 44 -4.11 21.97 -7.34
C TYR A 44 -3.28 23.16 -7.85
N ASN A 45 -2.60 23.93 -6.99
CA ASN A 45 -1.86 25.10 -7.44
C ASN A 45 -0.71 25.52 -6.50
N ASP A 46 0.01 24.54 -5.93
CA ASP A 46 1.08 24.84 -4.98
C ASP A 46 2.44 24.99 -5.66
N GLU A 47 2.74 26.19 -6.19
CA GLU A 47 4.09 26.54 -6.66
C GLU A 47 5.14 26.52 -5.53
N PHE A 48 4.71 26.35 -4.28
CA PHE A 48 5.63 26.28 -3.14
C PHE A 48 6.43 24.98 -3.10
N PHE A 49 5.88 23.88 -3.63
CA PHE A 49 6.51 22.57 -3.63
C PHE A 49 6.49 21.96 -5.03
N LEU A 50 7.67 21.72 -5.59
CA LEU A 50 7.81 21.11 -6.91
C LEU A 50 8.63 19.83 -6.81
N LEU A 51 8.14 18.77 -7.43
CA LEU A 51 8.81 17.47 -7.49
C LEU A 51 9.11 17.14 -8.95
N PHE A 52 10.38 16.86 -9.25
CA PHE A 52 10.84 16.52 -10.60
C PHE A 52 11.42 15.11 -10.64
N GLU A 53 11.08 14.40 -11.71
CA GLU A 53 11.64 13.11 -12.09
C GLU A 53 12.02 13.18 -13.57
N ASP A 54 13.28 12.89 -13.91
CA ASP A 54 13.83 13.02 -15.27
C ASP A 54 13.48 14.35 -15.97
N ASP A 55 13.72 15.47 -15.26
CA ASP A 55 13.41 16.85 -15.69
C ASP A 55 11.92 17.15 -15.96
N LYS A 56 11.02 16.24 -15.59
CA LYS A 56 9.57 16.44 -15.68
C LYS A 56 8.98 16.67 -14.31
N GLU A 57 8.16 17.71 -14.20
CA GLU A 57 7.37 17.94 -13.01
C GLU A 57 6.31 16.83 -12.85
N ILE A 58 6.27 16.24 -11.67
CA ILE A 58 5.27 15.24 -11.28
C ILE A 58 4.51 15.74 -10.05
N ASN A 59 3.27 15.28 -9.90
CA ASN A 59 2.43 15.71 -8.79
C ASN A 59 2.98 15.13 -7.46
N LEU A 60 3.45 15.99 -6.56
CA LEU A 60 3.97 15.61 -5.24
C LEU A 60 2.95 14.75 -4.46
N TYR A 61 1.71 15.22 -4.34
CA TYR A 61 0.68 14.59 -3.49
C TYR A 61 0.26 13.19 -3.97
N LYS A 62 0.37 12.88 -5.26
CA LYS A 62 0.14 11.54 -5.80
C LYS A 62 1.34 10.60 -5.63
N ASN A 63 2.54 11.15 -5.53
CA ASN A 63 3.80 10.39 -5.54
C ASN A 63 4.53 10.43 -4.19
N SER A 64 3.90 10.95 -3.14
CA SER A 64 4.46 11.03 -1.80
C SER A 64 3.43 10.67 -0.72
N ILE A 65 3.93 10.33 0.46
CA ILE A 65 3.12 10.12 1.66
C ILE A 65 3.72 10.99 2.75
N VAL A 66 2.88 11.84 3.36
CA VAL A 66 3.28 12.67 4.50
C VAL A 66 2.90 11.94 5.78
N ILE A 67 3.91 11.64 6.60
CA ILE A 67 3.74 10.95 7.87
C ILE A 67 4.15 11.91 9.00
N THR A 68 3.18 12.36 9.79
CA THR A 68 3.41 13.25 10.93
C THR A 68 3.40 12.52 12.27
N ASP A 69 2.76 11.36 12.34
CA ASP A 69 2.66 10.53 13.52
C ASP A 69 3.00 9.08 13.16
N LEU A 70 4.20 8.65 13.58
CA LEU A 70 4.71 7.31 13.32
C LEU A 70 3.97 6.23 14.11
N PHE A 71 3.37 6.58 15.26
CA PHE A 71 2.71 5.62 16.14
C PHE A 71 1.27 5.35 15.72
N ASN A 72 0.64 6.30 15.03
CA ASN A 72 -0.74 6.19 14.56
C ASN A 72 -0.87 5.73 13.09
N ILE A 73 0.18 5.16 12.50
CA ILE A 73 0.10 4.59 11.15
C ILE A 73 -0.79 3.34 11.18
N ASN A 74 -1.89 3.37 10.42
CA ASN A 74 -2.69 2.18 10.19
C ASN A 74 -2.13 1.35 9.02
N PHE A 75 -1.17 0.48 9.32
CA PHE A 75 -0.61 -0.47 8.33
C PHE A 75 -1.64 -1.40 7.71
N ASN A 76 -2.81 -1.56 8.33
CA ASN A 76 -3.92 -2.38 7.84
C ASN A 76 -5.05 -1.52 7.26
N ASP A 77 -4.77 -0.28 6.82
CA ASP A 77 -5.73 0.47 6.01
C ASP A 77 -5.99 -0.24 4.67
N ARG A 78 -7.21 -0.09 4.15
CA ARG A 78 -7.66 -0.71 2.89
C ARG A 78 -6.72 -0.46 1.73
N LYS A 79 -6.12 0.73 1.61
CA LYS A 79 -5.19 1.05 0.52
C LYS A 79 -3.92 0.20 0.60
N ILE A 80 -3.38 0.01 1.80
CA ILE A 80 -2.17 -0.76 2.04
C ILE A 80 -2.46 -2.25 1.85
N LEU A 81 -3.53 -2.77 2.46
CA LEU A 81 -3.93 -4.18 2.31
C LEU A 81 -4.18 -4.54 0.85
N ASN A 82 -4.84 -3.69 0.07
CA ASN A 82 -5.06 -3.95 -1.35
C ASN A 82 -3.74 -4.09 -2.12
N LYS A 83 -2.75 -3.21 -1.86
CA LYS A 83 -1.43 -3.33 -2.48
C LYS A 83 -0.70 -4.60 -2.05
N ILE A 84 -0.79 -4.99 -0.78
CA ILE A 84 -0.22 -6.24 -0.28
C ILE A 84 -0.84 -7.43 -1.01
N TYR A 85 -2.16 -7.44 -1.18
CA TYR A 85 -2.82 -8.52 -1.92
C TYR A 85 -2.41 -8.56 -3.40
N ASP A 86 -2.23 -7.40 -4.04
CA ASP A 86 -1.74 -7.34 -5.43
C ASP A 86 -0.32 -7.91 -5.55
N LEU A 87 0.59 -7.52 -4.66
CA LEU A 87 1.96 -8.04 -4.62
C LEU A 87 2.00 -9.56 -4.38
N LEU A 88 1.25 -10.05 -3.39
CA LEU A 88 1.19 -11.48 -3.08
C LEU A 88 0.54 -12.28 -4.21
N GLU A 89 -0.48 -11.73 -4.88
CA GLU A 89 -1.10 -12.38 -6.04
C GLU A 89 -0.10 -12.53 -7.20
N GLU A 90 0.68 -11.48 -7.48
CA GLU A 90 1.75 -11.54 -8.49
C GLU A 90 2.83 -12.56 -8.09
N GLU A 91 3.27 -12.57 -6.84
CA GLU A 91 4.27 -13.51 -6.32
C GLU A 91 3.79 -14.97 -6.43
N ILE A 92 2.56 -15.25 -5.97
CA ILE A 92 1.93 -16.58 -6.03
C ILE A 92 1.79 -17.07 -7.47
N LYS A 93 1.36 -16.20 -8.39
CA LYS A 93 1.24 -16.56 -9.81
C LYS A 93 2.60 -16.78 -10.48
N SER A 94 3.65 -16.15 -9.97
CA SER A 94 5.01 -16.29 -10.51
C SER A 94 5.68 -17.59 -10.06
N ASP A 95 5.30 -18.14 -8.90
CA ASP A 95 5.69 -19.48 -8.48
C ASP A 95 4.77 -20.53 -9.14
N GLU A 96 5.18 -21.04 -10.31
CA GLU A 96 4.40 -22.03 -11.07
C GLU A 96 4.04 -23.26 -10.24
N SER A 97 4.95 -23.75 -9.41
CA SER A 97 4.74 -25.00 -8.65
C SER A 97 3.66 -24.83 -7.60
N PHE A 98 3.73 -23.74 -6.84
CA PHE A 98 2.75 -23.39 -5.83
C PHE A 98 1.40 -23.05 -6.47
N TYR A 99 1.39 -22.32 -7.59
CA TYR A 99 0.16 -21.98 -8.29
C TYR A 99 -0.58 -23.21 -8.84
N ILE A 100 0.14 -24.22 -9.33
CA ILE A 100 -0.46 -25.48 -9.78
C ILE A 100 -1.10 -26.21 -8.60
N GLU A 101 -0.39 -26.38 -7.49
CA GLU A 101 -0.91 -27.04 -6.29
C GLU A 101 -2.17 -26.34 -5.77
N LEU A 102 -2.14 -25.01 -5.70
CA LEU A 102 -3.28 -24.21 -5.26
C LEU A 102 -4.51 -24.37 -6.18
N ASN A 103 -4.29 -24.47 -7.50
CA ASN A 103 -5.36 -24.74 -8.47
C ASN A 103 -5.94 -26.15 -8.34
N GLU A 104 -5.12 -27.15 -8.02
CA GLU A 104 -5.61 -28.51 -7.75
C GLU A 104 -6.50 -28.54 -6.52
N ILE A 105 -6.12 -27.84 -5.45
CA ILE A 105 -6.94 -27.66 -4.25
C ILE A 105 -8.26 -26.96 -4.59
N ASN A 106 -8.21 -25.88 -5.39
CA ASN A 106 -9.42 -25.16 -5.82
C ASN A 106 -10.39 -26.05 -6.63
N LYS A 107 -9.87 -26.91 -7.51
CA LYS A 107 -10.69 -27.88 -8.26
C LYS A 107 -11.38 -28.88 -7.33
N LEU A 108 -10.68 -29.39 -6.32
CA LEU A 108 -11.26 -30.30 -5.33
C LEU A 108 -12.39 -29.61 -4.55
N LEU A 109 -12.16 -28.38 -4.09
CA LEU A 109 -13.17 -27.58 -3.38
C LEU A 109 -14.39 -27.30 -4.27
N SER A 110 -14.18 -26.84 -5.49
CA SER A 110 -15.25 -26.55 -6.45
C SER A 110 -16.09 -27.79 -6.77
N LYS A 111 -15.47 -28.97 -6.88
CA LYS A 111 -16.20 -30.23 -7.05
C LYS A 111 -17.12 -30.53 -5.86
N LEU A 112 -16.60 -30.40 -4.64
CA LEU A 112 -17.39 -30.62 -3.42
C LEU A 112 -18.59 -29.68 -3.33
N LEU A 113 -18.41 -28.41 -3.70
CA LEU A 113 -19.48 -27.41 -3.73
C LEU A 113 -20.52 -27.75 -4.81
N LYS A 114 -20.09 -28.06 -6.03
CA LYS A 114 -20.99 -28.48 -7.13
C LYS A 114 -21.84 -29.67 -6.77
N ASP A 115 -21.26 -30.69 -6.15
CA ASP A 115 -21.99 -31.89 -5.72
C ASP A 115 -23.15 -31.53 -4.77
N LYS A 116 -22.97 -30.49 -3.95
CA LYS A 116 -24.03 -29.96 -3.08
C LYS A 116 -25.01 -29.05 -3.81
N LEU A 117 -24.54 -28.20 -4.71
CA LEU A 117 -25.40 -27.31 -5.50
C LEU A 117 -26.32 -28.09 -6.45
N ASN A 118 -25.84 -29.18 -7.05
CA ASN A 118 -26.64 -30.05 -7.91
C ASN A 118 -27.80 -30.75 -7.18
N GLN A 119 -27.77 -30.79 -5.84
CA GLN A 119 -28.86 -31.31 -5.00
C GLN A 119 -29.86 -30.22 -4.61
N ALA A 120 -29.59 -28.96 -4.94
CA ALA A 120 -30.48 -27.85 -4.63
C ALA A 120 -31.73 -27.89 -5.53
N ILE A 121 -32.81 -27.30 -5.02
CA ILE A 121 -34.08 -27.16 -5.75
C ILE A 121 -33.96 -26.11 -6.87
N LEU A 122 -32.96 -25.21 -6.74
CA LEU A 122 -32.69 -24.11 -7.65
C LEU A 122 -31.55 -24.50 -8.59
N ASP A 123 -31.60 -23.97 -9.82
CA ASP A 123 -30.48 -24.04 -10.76
C ASP A 123 -29.44 -22.98 -10.35
N LEU A 124 -28.32 -23.45 -9.81
CA LEU A 124 -27.29 -22.61 -9.20
C LEU A 124 -25.96 -22.79 -9.96
N GLU A 125 -25.34 -21.67 -10.31
CA GLU A 125 -24.03 -21.65 -10.97
C GLU A 125 -22.91 -21.41 -9.94
N LEU A 126 -21.76 -22.04 -10.17
CA LEU A 126 -20.54 -21.85 -9.39
C LEU A 126 -19.45 -21.27 -10.30
N ASP A 127 -18.88 -20.14 -9.88
CA ASP A 127 -17.65 -19.62 -10.46
C ASP A 127 -16.45 -20.40 -9.91
N GLU A 128 -15.76 -21.13 -10.78
CA GLU A 128 -14.65 -22.02 -10.42
C GLU A 128 -13.28 -21.32 -10.52
N GLU A 129 -13.24 -20.08 -11.00
CA GLU A 129 -11.99 -19.37 -11.16
C GLU A 129 -11.32 -19.10 -9.80
N LEU A 130 -10.05 -19.47 -9.67
CA LEU A 130 -9.28 -19.19 -8.47
C LEU A 130 -8.98 -17.68 -8.39
N LYS A 131 -9.66 -17.00 -7.47
CA LYS A 131 -9.43 -15.58 -7.17
C LYS A 131 -8.51 -15.44 -5.96
N ILE A 132 -7.19 -15.45 -6.18
CA ILE A 132 -6.16 -15.39 -5.12
C ILE A 132 -6.39 -14.21 -4.17
N LYS A 133 -6.67 -13.01 -4.71
CA LYS A 133 -6.95 -11.82 -3.89
C LYS A 133 -8.15 -12.00 -2.95
N GLU A 134 -9.22 -12.64 -3.42
CA GLU A 134 -10.39 -12.93 -2.59
C GLU A 134 -10.10 -14.03 -1.56
N LEU A 135 -9.25 -15.00 -1.92
CA LEU A 135 -8.78 -16.02 -0.98
C LEU A 135 -7.98 -15.38 0.17
N LEU A 136 -7.02 -14.51 -0.13
CA LEU A 136 -6.22 -13.78 0.87
C LEU A 136 -7.11 -12.93 1.79
N LYS A 137 -8.13 -12.26 1.24
CA LYS A 137 -9.13 -11.53 2.03
C LYS A 137 -9.95 -12.45 2.93
N THR A 138 -10.36 -13.61 2.42
CA THR A 138 -11.15 -14.61 3.17
C THR A 138 -10.38 -15.12 4.38
N TYR A 139 -9.07 -15.33 4.23
CA TYR A 139 -8.17 -15.71 5.33
C TYR A 139 -7.73 -14.53 6.20
N ASN A 140 -8.23 -13.32 5.95
CA ASN A 140 -7.90 -12.10 6.68
C ASN A 140 -6.38 -11.87 6.79
N VAL A 141 -5.66 -12.02 5.67
CA VAL A 141 -4.23 -11.73 5.62
C VAL A 141 -4.01 -10.23 5.86
N HIS A 142 -3.19 -9.90 6.86
CA HIS A 142 -2.89 -8.53 7.26
C HIS A 142 -1.49 -8.43 7.89
N ILE A 143 -0.93 -7.23 7.98
CA ILE A 143 0.35 -7.01 8.69
C ILE A 143 0.13 -7.32 10.17
N SER A 144 0.98 -8.17 10.73
CA SER A 144 1.00 -8.41 12.17
C SER A 144 1.47 -7.16 12.88
N ARG A 145 0.72 -6.71 13.88
CA ARG A 145 1.26 -5.81 14.89
C ARG A 145 1.91 -6.71 15.92
N ASN A 146 3.23 -6.82 15.89
CA ASN A 146 3.95 -7.43 17.02
C ASN A 146 3.78 -6.49 18.22
N ASN A 147 2.69 -6.67 18.96
CA ASN A 147 2.63 -6.26 20.35
C ASN A 147 3.37 -7.36 21.13
N GLU A 148 4.48 -7.01 21.76
CA GLU A 148 4.88 -7.26 23.16
C GLU A 148 4.36 -8.47 23.98
N ASP A 149 3.61 -9.43 23.42
CA ASP A 149 3.05 -10.59 24.12
C ASP A 149 3.93 -11.86 24.01
N ASP A 150 5.00 -11.82 23.20
CA ASP A 150 5.99 -12.92 23.11
C ASP A 150 7.14 -12.83 24.14
N ILE A 151 7.10 -11.87 25.09
CA ILE A 151 8.12 -11.72 26.15
C ILE A 151 7.66 -12.28 27.51
N LEU A 152 6.45 -12.83 27.63
CA LEU A 152 6.00 -13.52 28.85
C LEU A 152 5.69 -15.00 28.60
N VAL A 153 6.67 -15.72 28.06
CA VAL A 153 6.80 -17.16 28.28
C VAL A 153 8.26 -17.44 28.66
N ASP A 154 8.59 -17.17 29.93
CA ASP A 154 9.39 -18.01 30.83
C ASP A 154 9.43 -17.41 32.24
#